data_AF-A0A7C5HI99-F1
#
_entry.id   AF-A0A7C5HI99-F1
#
_cell.length_a   1.000
_cell.length_b   1.000
_cell.length_c   1.000
_cell.angle_alpha   90.00
_cell.angle_beta   90.00
_cell.angle_gamma   90.00
#
_symmetry.space_group_name_H-M   'P 1'
#
loop_
_entity.id
_entity.type
_entity.pdbx_description
1 polymer ?
#
loop_
_entity_poly.entity_id
_entity_poly.type
_entity_poly.pdbx_seq_one_letter_code
_entity_poly.pdbx_strand_id
1 'polypeptide(L)' 'MKPLRIALISPFPPIKGGIARFSDRLRQALGAAGCDVTAVPYRRLWPRWLL' A
#
# COMPACT_ATOMS: atom_id res chain seq x y z
N MET A 1 -22.86 -6.62 8.40
CA MET A 1 -21.77 -7.58 8.14
C MET A 1 -20.48 -6.99 8.73
N LYS A 2 -19.57 -7.82 9.27
CA LYS A 2 -18.29 -7.33 9.80
C LYS A 2 -17.38 -6.94 8.62
N PRO A 3 -16.68 -5.79 8.65
CA PRO A 3 -15.84 -5.35 7.55
C PRO A 3 -14.68 -6.33 7.30
N LEU A 4 -14.38 -6.60 6.03
CA LEU A 4 -13.24 -7.42 5.64
C LEU A 4 -11.93 -6.70 6.02
N ARG A 5 -11.02 -7.42 6.67
CA ARG A 5 -9.74 -6.86 7.14
C ARG A 5 -8.61 -7.26 6.19
N ILE A 6 -7.88 -6.27 5.67
CA ILE A 6 -6.86 -6.48 4.64
C ILE A 6 -5.56 -5.79 5.09
N ALA A 7 -4.45 -6.52 5.08
CA ALA A 7 -3.12 -5.95 5.17
C ALA A 7 -2.53 -5.81 3.76
N LEU A 8 -2.21 -4.58 3.34
CA LEU A 8 -1.64 -4.29 2.02
C LEU A 8 -0.14 -3.97 2.15
N ILE A 9 0.69 -4.92 1.70
CA ILE A 9 2.16 -4.84 1.73
C ILE A 9 2.65 -4.37 0.36
N SER A 10 3.14 -3.13 0.27
CA SER A 10 3.54 -2.50 -1.00
C SER A 10 4.36 -1.22 -0.75
N PRO A 11 5.08 -0.63 -1.73
CA PRO A 11 5.47 0.77 -1.62
C PRO A 11 4.23 1.68 -1.67
N PHE A 12 4.32 2.82 -1.00
CA PHE A 12 3.31 3.87 -0.99
C PHE A 12 4.01 5.24 -1.14
N PRO A 13 3.28 6.32 -1.49
CA PRO A 13 3.84 7.66 -1.41
C PRO A 13 4.52 7.90 -0.05
N PRO A 14 5.72 8.51 -0.02
CA PRO A 14 6.37 9.28 -1.08
C PRO A 14 7.29 8.47 -2.03
N ILE A 15 7.32 7.14 -1.94
CA ILE A 15 8.13 6.31 -2.83
C ILE A 15 7.67 6.52 -4.29
N LYS A 16 8.60 6.87 -5.18
CA LYS A 16 8.31 7.07 -6.61
C LYS A 16 8.09 5.73 -7.33
N GLY A 17 7.19 5.73 -8.31
CA GLY A 17 6.94 4.59 -9.18
C GLY A 17 5.45 4.30 -9.40
N GLY A 18 5.13 3.57 -10.47
CA GLY A 18 3.75 3.22 -10.80
C GLY A 18 3.08 2.39 -9.70
N ILE A 19 3.81 1.42 -9.14
CA ILE A 19 3.30 0.53 -8.07
C ILE A 19 2.84 1.36 -6.87
N ALA A 20 3.67 2.30 -6.37
CA ALA A 20 3.31 3.12 -5.22
C ALA A 20 2.02 3.93 -5.42
N ARG A 21 1.84 4.50 -6.62
CA ARG A 21 0.62 5.24 -7.00
C ARG A 21 -0.60 4.32 -7.03
N PHE A 22 -0.48 3.14 -7.64
CA PHE A 22 -1.62 2.23 -7.77
C PHE A 22 -1.95 1.52 -6.46
N SER A 23 -0.97 1.24 -5.60
CA SER A 23 -1.21 0.68 -4.26
C SER A 23 -1.94 1.65 -3.35
N ASP A 24 -1.63 2.95 -3.40
CA ASP A 24 -2.41 3.94 -2.64
C ASP A 24 -3.85 4.06 -3.18
N ARG A 25 -4.04 4.07 -4.50
CA ARG A 25 -5.39 4.05 -5.11
C ARG A 25 -6.19 2.81 -4.74
N LEU A 26 -5.56 1.64 -4.73
CA LEU A 26 -6.20 0.39 -4.32
C LEU A 26 -6.63 0.44 -2.85
N ARG A 27 -5.74 0.91 -1.96
CA ARG A 27 -6.05 1.11 -0.53
C ARG A 27 -7.27 2.02 -0.35
N GLN A 28 -7.32 3.13 -1.07
CA GLN A 28 -8.44 4.07 -1.04
C GLN A 28 -9.75 3.42 -1.53
N ALA A 29 -9.71 2.71 -2.66
CA ALA A 29 -10.87 2.04 -3.22
C ALA A 29 -11.43 0.94 -2.29
N LEU A 30 -10.55 0.15 -1.66
CA LEU A 30 -10.94 -0.86 -0.68
C LEU A 30 -11.56 -0.23 0.59
N GLY A 31 -11.00 0.88 1.06
CA GLY A 31 -11.58 1.65 2.17
C GLY A 31 -12.97 2.20 1.84
N ALA A 32 -13.13 2.76 0.63
CA ALA A 32 -14.42 3.25 0.13
C ALA A 32 -15.46 2.11 -0.03
N ALA A 33 -15.01 0.88 -0.29
CA ALA A 33 -15.85 -0.31 -0.34
C ALA A 33 -16.19 -0.89 1.06
N GLY A 34 -15.77 -0.24 2.14
CA GLY A 34 -16.08 -0.67 3.52
C GLY A 34 -15.12 -1.70 4.11
N CYS A 35 -13.94 -1.90 3.51
CA CYS A 35 -12.90 -2.74 4.10
C CYS A 35 -12.08 -1.99 5.15
N ASP A 36 -11.63 -2.70 6.19
CA ASP A 36 -10.61 -2.23 7.13
C ASP A 36 -9.23 -2.56 6.54
N VAL A 37 -8.57 -1.55 5.96
CA VAL A 37 -7.31 -1.72 5.24
C VAL A 37 -6.15 -1.12 6.02
N THR A 38 -5.21 -1.97 6.44
CA THR A 38 -3.95 -1.54 7.05
C THR A 38 -2.85 -1.53 5.99
N ALA A 39 -2.22 -0.38 5.79
CA ALA A 39 -1.05 -0.26 4.91
C ALA A 39 0.23 -0.67 5.64
N VAL A 40 1.03 -1.53 5.02
CA VAL A 40 2.34 -1.95 5.50
C VAL A 40 3.39 -1.50 4.48
N PRO A 41 3.92 -0.26 4.60
CA PRO A 41 4.84 0.31 3.62
C PRO A 41 6.23 -0.32 3.72
N TYR A 42 6.94 -0.33 2.60
CA TYR A 42 8.35 -0.71 2.59
C TYR A 42 9.21 0.35 3.26
N ARG A 43 10.20 -0.09 4.05
CA ARG A 43 11.22 0.80 4.61
C ARG A 43 12.17 1.34 3.53
N ARG A 44 12.47 0.55 2.51
CA ARG A 44 13.28 0.89 1.33
C ARG A 44 12.84 0.06 0.13
N LEU A 45 12.91 0.63 -1.08
CA LEU A 45 12.70 -0.13 -2.33
C LEU A 45 13.88 -1.05 -2.64
N TRP A 46 15.09 -0.53 -2.41
CA TRP A 46 16.32 -1.19 -2.79
C TRP A 46 17.21 -1.42 -1.57
N PRO A 47 17.91 -2.56 -1.49
CA PRO A 47 19.00 -2.74 -0.54
C PRO A 47 20.14 -1.76 -0.81
N ARG A 48 20.97 -1.47 0.20
CA ARG A 48 22.01 -0.42 0.14
C ARG A 48 23.05 -0.60 -0.97
N TRP A 49 23.28 -1.83 -1.40
CA TRP A 49 24.29 -2.16 -2.41
C TRP A 49 23.79 -2.01 -3.86
N LEU A 50 22.52 -1.65 -4.05
CA LEU A 50 21.91 -1.33 -5.35
C LEU A 50 21.67 0.17 -5.56
N LEU A 51 22.18 1.04 -4.67
CA LEU A 51 22.05 2.49 -4.73
C LEU A 51 23.39 3.18 -5.04
#